data_AF-A0A3D3JH42-F1
#
_entry.id   AF-A0A3D3JH42-F1
#
_cell.length_a   1.000
_cell.length_b   1.000
_cell.length_c   1.000
_cell.angle_alpha   90.00
_cell.angle_beta   90.00
_cell.angle_gamma   90.00
#
_symmetry.space_group_name_H-M   'P 1'
#
loop_
_entity.id
_entity.type
_entity.pdbx_description
1 polymer ?
#
loop_
_entity_poly.entity_id
_entity_poly.type
_entity_poly.pdbx_seq_one_letter_code
_entity_poly.pdbx_strand_id
1 'polypeptide(L)'
;DDDIYLYTLRRYITTESLADRILEFHDGQEAFDYFRGIVGLPDELPDIILVDLNMPIMDGWEFIEAMRQVWPSIAKPISLHVVSS
;
A
#
# COMPACT_ATOMS: atom_id res chain seq x y z
N ASP A 1 1.90 -6.54 18.12
CA ASP A 1 0.47 -6.31 17.89
C ASP A 1 0.14 -6.24 16.41
N ASP A 2 0.97 -5.58 15.60
CA ASP A 2 0.74 -5.38 14.16
C ASP A 2 0.55 -6.68 13.37
N ASP A 3 1.31 -7.75 13.68
CA ASP A 3 1.19 -9.04 12.99
C ASP A 3 -0.20 -9.70 13.13
N ILE A 4 -0.84 -9.57 14.30
CA ILE A 4 -2.20 -10.10 14.52
C ILE A 4 -3.22 -9.26 13.75
N TYR A 5 -3.00 -7.95 13.69
CA TYR A 5 -3.86 -7.02 12.96
C TYR A 5 -3.80 -7.30 11.45
N LEU A 6 -2.60 -7.43 10.88
CA LEU A 6 -2.37 -7.79 9.49
C LEU A 6 -2.95 -9.17 9.16
N TYR A 7 -2.73 -10.16 10.02
CA TYR A 7 -3.31 -11.50 9.84
C TYR A 7 -4.84 -11.47 9.83
N THR A 8 -5.46 -10.71 10.74
CA THR A 8 -6.92 -10.60 10.83
C THR A 8 -7.49 -9.88 9.62
N LEU A 9 -6.85 -8.78 9.19
CA LEU A 9 -7.25 -8.00 8.03
C LEU A 9 -7.15 -8.85 6.75
N ARG A 10 -6.02 -9.53 6.55
CA ARG A 10 -5.81 -10.44 5.41
C ARG A 10 -6.86 -11.54 5.38
N ARG A 11 -7.14 -12.16 6.54
CA ARG A 11 -8.14 -13.22 6.64
C ARG A 11 -9.54 -12.72 6.31
N TYR A 12 -9.90 -11.53 6.78
CA TYR A 12 -11.19 -10.91 6.48
C TYR A 12 -11.34 -10.62 4.98
N ILE A 13 -10.35 -9.95 4.37
CA ILE A 13 -10.36 -9.63 2.93
C ILE A 13 -10.46 -10.90 2.08
N THR A 14 -9.69 -11.93 2.43
CA THR A 14 -9.67 -13.20 1.69
C THR A 14 -10.99 -13.97 1.85
N THR A 15 -11.55 -14.00 3.06
CA THR A 15 -12.78 -14.77 3.35
C THR A 15 -14.00 -14.15 2.66
N GLU A 16 -14.07 -12.82 2.64
CA GLU A 16 -15.16 -12.07 2.02
C GLU A 16 -14.90 -11.80 0.52
N SER A 17 -13.78 -12.28 -0.04
CA SER A 17 -13.37 -12.06 -1.44
C SER A 17 -13.38 -10.58 -1.84
N LEU A 18 -12.96 -9.71 -0.92
CA LEU A 18 -13.02 -8.25 -1.08
C LEU A 18 -11.89 -7.70 -1.98
N ALA A 19 -10.85 -8.49 -2.23
CA ALA A 19 -9.77 -8.12 -3.13
C ALA A 19 -9.29 -9.36 -3.90
N ASP A 20 -9.04 -9.17 -5.19
CA ASP A 20 -8.44 -10.21 -6.06
C ASP A 20 -6.95 -10.43 -5.73
N ARG A 21 -6.28 -9.39 -5.23
CA ARG A 21 -4.85 -9.40 -4.92
C ARG A 21 -4.54 -8.56 -3.69
N ILE A 22 -3.75 -9.12 -2.79
CA ILE A 22 -3.23 -8.44 -1.60
C ILE A 22 -1.71 -8.33 -1.76
N LEU A 23 -1.19 -7.10 -1.63
CA LEU A 23 0.23 -6.79 -1.62
C LEU A 23 0.58 -6.33 -0.20
N GLU A 24 1.57 -6.95 0.41
CA GLU A 24 2.03 -6.66 1.76
C GLU A 24 3.52 -6.33 1.71
N PHE A 25 3.91 -5.29 2.42
CA PHE A 25 5.28 -4.80 2.53
C PHE A 25 5.56 -4.47 3.99
N HIS A 26 6.82 -4.63 4.42
CA HIS A 26 7.19 -4.44 5.82
C HIS A 26 7.79 -3.04 6.11
N ASP A 27 8.10 -2.28 5.07
CA ASP A 27 8.57 -0.90 5.16
C ASP A 27 8.13 -0.07 3.94
N GLY A 28 8.16 1.25 4.09
CA GLY A 28 7.74 2.16 3.02
C GLY A 28 8.64 2.11 1.78
N GLN A 29 9.95 1.86 1.94
CA GLN A 29 10.92 1.86 0.85
C GLN A 29 10.67 0.68 -0.09
N GLU A 30 10.46 -0.52 0.46
CA GLU A 30 10.07 -1.71 -0.29
C GLU A 30 8.77 -1.48 -1.08
N ALA A 31 7.75 -0.92 -0.43
CA ALA A 31 6.48 -0.59 -1.06
C ALA A 31 6.65 0.41 -2.22
N PHE A 32 7.46 1.45 -2.02
CA PHE A 32 7.69 2.49 -3.02
C PHE A 32 8.48 1.99 -4.23
N ASP A 33 9.53 1.19 -4.00
CA ASP A 33 10.33 0.61 -5.07
C ASP A 33 9.50 -0.36 -5.92
N TYR A 34 8.67 -1.17 -5.28
CA TYR A 34 7.71 -2.02 -5.98
C TYR A 34 6.74 -1.17 -6.81
N PHE A 35 6.13 -0.15 -6.20
CA PHE A 35 5.17 0.74 -6.88
C PHE A 35 5.79 1.41 -8.11
N ARG A 36 7.03 1.90 -8.01
CA ARG A 36 7.76 2.48 -9.15
C ARG A 36 7.98 1.50 -10.30
N GLY A 37 8.17 0.22 -10.01
CA GLY A 37 8.31 -0.82 -11.03
C GLY A 37 7.02 -1.05 -11.82
N ILE A 38 5.86 -0.84 -11.20
CA ILE A 38 4.54 -1.11 -11.78
C ILE A 38 3.76 0.14 -12.20
N VAL A 39 4.27 1.36 -11.94
CA VAL A 39 3.53 2.61 -12.20
C VAL A 39 3.11 2.78 -13.67
N GLY A 40 3.88 2.21 -14.60
CA GLY A 40 3.56 2.20 -16.03
C GLY A 40 2.61 1.07 -16.48
N LEU A 41 2.14 0.23 -15.56
CA LEU A 41 1.31 -0.94 -15.81
C LEU A 41 -0.05 -0.76 -15.10
N PRO A 42 -1.06 -0.15 -15.75
CA PRO A 42 -2.33 0.21 -15.09
C PRO A 42 -3.07 -0.97 -14.45
N ASP A 43 -2.98 -2.15 -15.05
CA ASP A 43 -3.64 -3.37 -14.57
C ASP A 43 -2.95 -3.98 -13.34
N GLU A 44 -1.69 -3.63 -13.08
CA GLU A 44 -0.91 -4.10 -11.93
C GLU A 44 -1.03 -3.16 -10.73
N LEU A 45 -1.55 -1.95 -10.93
CA LEU A 45 -1.69 -0.95 -9.88
C LEU A 45 -2.74 -1.37 -8.86
N PRO A 46 -2.53 -1.10 -7.56
CA PRO A 46 -3.55 -1.31 -6.54
C PRO A 46 -4.68 -0.28 -6.67
N ASP A 47 -5.88 -0.65 -6.23
CA ASP A 47 -7.02 0.30 -6.10
C ASP A 47 -7.02 1.01 -4.74
N ILE A 48 -6.52 0.33 -3.71
CA ILE A 48 -6.45 0.82 -2.33
C ILE A 48 -5.05 0.57 -1.79
N ILE A 49 -4.48 1.59 -1.16
CA ILE A 49 -3.22 1.51 -0.40
C ILE A 49 -3.53 1.84 1.05
N LEU A 50 -3.15 0.92 1.94
CA LEU A 50 -3.22 1.12 3.39
C LEU A 50 -1.79 1.35 3.89
N VAL A 51 -1.56 2.45 4.58
CA VAL A 51 -0.22 2.87 5.03
C VAL A 51 -0.23 3.08 6.54
N ASP A 52 0.70 2.43 7.25
CA ASP A 52 0.98 2.76 8.65
C ASP A 52 1.93 3.97 8.73
N LEU A 53 1.72 4.87 9.70
CA LEU A 53 2.63 6.00 9.91
C LEU A 53 3.93 5.61 10.61
N ASN A 54 3.90 4.58 11.46
CA ASN A 54 5.02 4.19 12.32
C ASN A 54 5.81 3.00 11.73
N MET A 55 6.31 3.15 10.50
CA MET A 55 7.11 2.12 9.84
C MET A 55 8.63 2.32 10.01
N PRO A 56 9.43 1.25 10.01
CA PRO A 56 10.89 1.34 9.96
C PRO A 56 11.40 1.77 8.57
N ILE A 57 12.64 2.27 8.49
CA ILE A 57 13.36 2.66 7.26
C ILE A 57 12.79 3.91 6.57
N MET A 58 11.58 3.81 6.01
CA MET A 58 10.84 4.93 5.44
C MET A 58 9.47 4.97 6.10
N ASP A 59 9.16 6.09 6.75
CA ASP A 59 7.90 6.23 7.48
C ASP A 59 6.72 6.45 6.52
N GLY A 60 5.49 6.37 7.05
CA GLY A 60 4.29 6.55 6.23
C GLY A 60 4.16 7.94 5.62
N TRP A 61 4.73 8.97 6.24
CA TRP A 61 4.71 10.34 5.72
C TRP A 61 5.68 10.50 4.56
N GLU A 62 6.90 9.98 4.68
CA GLU A 62 7.90 9.93 3.63
C GLU A 62 7.39 9.14 2.43
N PHE A 63 6.72 8.01 2.66
CA PHE A 63 6.05 7.25 1.61
C PHE A 63 4.98 8.07 0.87
N ILE A 64 4.10 8.75 1.61
CA ILE A 64 3.05 9.60 1.01
C ILE A 64 3.68 10.70 0.16
N GLU A 65 4.72 11.38 0.67
CA GLU A 65 5.37 12.46 -0.07
C GLU A 65 6.09 11.95 -1.32
N ALA A 66 6.75 10.79 -1.24
CA ALA A 66 7.35 10.13 -2.39
C ALA A 66 6.28 9.76 -3.44
N MET A 67 5.16 9.19 -3.00
CA MET A 67 4.02 8.85 -3.86
C MET A 67 3.41 10.06 -4.54
N ARG A 68 3.34 11.23 -3.88
CA ARG A 68 2.83 12.48 -4.49
C ARG A 68 3.63 12.92 -5.70
N GLN A 69 4.93 12.62 -5.76
CA GLN A 69 5.75 12.93 -6.93
C GLN A 69 5.46 12.01 -8.11
N VAL A 70 5.05 10.77 -7.85
CA VAL A 70 4.71 9.79 -8.90
C VAL A 70 3.24 9.84 -9.29
N TRP A 71 2.37 10.35 -8.42
CA TRP A 71 0.92 10.42 -8.58
C TRP A 71 0.44 11.00 -9.92
N PRO A 72 1.04 12.08 -10.46
CA PRO A 72 0.65 12.62 -11.76
C PRO A 72 0.85 11.66 -12.93
N SER A 73 1.67 10.62 -12.77
CA SER A 73 1.97 9.62 -13.80
C SER A 73 1.06 8.38 -13.71
N ILE A 74 0.19 8.32 -12.69
CA ILE A 74 -0.69 7.19 -12.46
C ILE A 74 -1.91 7.31 -13.38
N ALA A 75 -2.15 6.27 -14.20
CA ALA A 75 -3.22 6.26 -15.18
C ALA A 75 -4.63 5.95 -14.59
N LYS A 76 -4.71 5.53 -13.32
CA LYS A 76 -5.96 5.18 -12.64
C LYS A 76 -6.07 5.85 -11.25
N PRO A 77 -7.29 6.13 -10.76
CA PRO A 77 -7.47 6.63 -9.40
C PRO A 77 -7.10 5.54 -8.38
N ILE A 78 -6.35 5.92 -7.35
CA ILE A 78 -5.97 5.04 -6.23
C ILE A 78 -6.41 5.73 -4.94
N SER A 79 -7.00 4.99 -4.01
CA SER A 79 -7.36 5.50 -2.68
C SER A 79 -6.24 5.18 -1.69
N LEU A 80 -5.65 6.20 -1.07
CA LEU A 80 -4.65 6.03 -0.02
C LEU A 80 -5.28 6.34 1.35
N HIS A 81 -5.24 5.37 2.25
CA HIS A 81 -5.73 5.49 3.62
C HIS A 81 -4.60 5.23 4.61
N VAL A 82 -4.48 6.14 5.56
CA VAL A 82 -3.57 5.95 6.70
C VAL A 82 -4.27 5.08 7.73
N VAL A 83 -3.59 4.03 8.17
CA VAL A 83 -4.01 3.17 9.28
C VAL A 83 -3.10 3.43 10.48
N SER A 84 -3.71 3.60 11.65
CA SER A 84 -3.02 3.76 12.93
C SER A 84 -3.75 2.87 13.93
N SER A 85 -3.00 2.19 14.79
CA SER A 85 -3.56 1.60 16.00
C SER A 85 -4.02 2.66 17.00
#